data_AF-A0A536SKS6-F1
#
_entry.id   AF-A0A536SKS6-F1
#
_cell.length_a   1.000
_cell.length_b   1.000
_cell.length_c   1.000
_cell.angle_alpha   90.00
_cell.angle_beta   90.00
_cell.angle_gamma   90.00
#
_symmetry.space_group_name_H-M   'P 1'
#
loop_
_entity.id
_entity.type
_entity.pdbx_description
1 polymer ?
#
loop_
_entity_poly.entity_id
_entity_poly.type
_entity_poly.pdbx_seq_one_letter_code
_entity_poly.pdbx_strand_id
1 'polypeptide(L)'
;MAIGSLLQVSQLLIAKWWRALFLLMLVLLHVAAMRGPEDAWARGLMLAHFGLFIMWQPFMQAERRLTPSQALAIVAIGLGILYFLNGWLLALWVSVFAGIVGGKVFLFQARWLRRFYLVVLLYLTSLLLIWIVPTSFITVPLPDEVQVLAHYGFPVLFLVMLAIPAEADVAETPQIVDFFYAALIFLLLVALVLGSFAFMTVRGLQYVTALSYSMLIIAGVLLLLSFAWNPRAGFAGLSMYFSRYLLSVGLPFERWLHFLAELSQLETKPERFLKEACVGLTRLPWVSGGFWHTAGESGDFGKVSKNSVEFTNQEIHLRVFTRQPLSPSLIWHFHLLGQLLGEYYVAKQREHKLQQQTYVQAVHETGARMTHDVKNLLQSLNVLCAAAERDTPPDATELSSLMRRQLPAITQRLQQTLDKLQKPDTSNARFVQAKAWCEGLQRSYADRGVEFALEALEETVML
;
A
#
# COMPACT_ATOMS: atom_id res chain seq x y z
N MET A 1 -29.05 25.75 5.26
CA MET A 1 -28.49 25.38 6.57
C MET A 1 -29.33 24.33 7.31
N ALA A 2 -30.67 24.42 7.32
CA ALA A 2 -31.55 23.47 8.04
C ALA A 2 -31.58 22.01 7.54
N ILE A 3 -31.25 21.75 6.27
CA ILE A 3 -31.24 20.37 5.72
C ILE A 3 -29.97 19.62 6.15
N GLY A 4 -28.85 20.32 6.34
CA GLY A 4 -27.58 19.73 6.78
C GLY A 4 -27.62 19.29 8.24
N SER A 5 -28.30 20.05 9.11
CA SER A 5 -28.50 19.67 10.51
C SER A 5 -29.46 18.49 10.67
N LEU A 6 -30.50 18.38 9.84
CA LEU A 6 -31.39 17.20 9.83
C LEU A 6 -30.68 15.91 9.40
N LEU A 7 -29.76 16.00 8.43
CA LEU A 7 -28.94 14.86 7.99
C LEU A 7 -27.88 14.46 9.04
N GLN A 8 -27.28 15.41 9.75
CA GLN A 8 -26.35 15.09 10.85
C GLN A 8 -27.06 14.50 12.07
N VAL A 9 -28.25 15.00 12.41
CA VAL A 9 -29.08 14.44 13.49
C VAL A 9 -29.58 13.04 13.11
N SER A 10 -29.96 12.81 11.85
CA SER A 10 -30.33 11.47 11.40
C SER A 10 -29.15 10.50 11.45
N GLN A 11 -27.93 10.93 11.14
CA GLN A 11 -26.73 10.09 11.23
C GLN A 11 -26.34 9.74 12.68
N LEU A 12 -26.44 10.69 13.61
CA LEU A 12 -26.21 10.43 15.03
C LEU A 12 -27.29 9.51 15.63
N LEU A 13 -28.54 9.64 15.18
CA LEU A 13 -29.62 8.73 15.53
C LEU A 13 -29.42 7.35 14.91
N ILE A 14 -29.00 7.26 13.65
CA ILE A 14 -28.71 5.98 12.98
C ILE A 14 -27.55 5.27 13.68
N ALA A 15 -26.49 5.98 14.07
CA ALA A 15 -25.39 5.39 14.83
C ALA A 15 -25.83 4.87 16.21
N LYS A 16 -26.70 5.61 16.90
CA LYS A 16 -27.22 5.24 18.23
C LYS A 16 -28.26 4.11 18.18
N TRP A 17 -29.08 4.06 17.13
CA TRP A 17 -30.17 3.10 16.95
C TRP A 17 -29.87 2.01 15.92
N TRP A 18 -28.62 1.91 15.46
CA TRP A 18 -28.20 1.00 14.40
C TRP A 18 -28.64 -0.46 14.65
N ARG A 19 -28.51 -0.94 15.89
CA ARG A 19 -28.95 -2.28 16.29
C ARG A 19 -30.47 -2.46 16.20
N ALA A 20 -31.23 -1.46 16.63
CA ALA A 20 -32.69 -1.51 16.58
C ALA A 20 -33.19 -1.49 15.13
N LEU A 21 -32.58 -0.66 14.27
CA LEU A 21 -32.88 -0.63 12.84
C LEU A 21 -32.55 -1.97 12.17
N PHE A 22 -31.42 -2.58 12.53
CA PHE A 22 -31.02 -3.88 12.00
C PHE A 22 -31.95 -5.01 12.46
N LEU A 23 -32.34 -5.03 13.74
CA LEU A 23 -33.32 -6.00 14.25
C LEU A 23 -34.70 -5.82 13.62
N LEU A 24 -35.16 -4.57 13.46
CA LEU A 24 -36.41 -4.27 12.77
C LEU A 24 -36.37 -4.79 11.33
N MET A 25 -35.26 -4.58 10.64
CA MET A 25 -35.04 -5.09 9.28
C MET A 25 -35.13 -6.63 9.23
N LEU A 26 -34.57 -7.34 10.22
CA LEU A 26 -34.68 -8.81 10.31
C LEU A 26 -36.09 -9.28 10.64
N VAL A 27 -36.82 -8.58 11.51
CA VAL A 27 -38.21 -8.89 11.84
C VAL A 27 -39.12 -8.72 10.62
N LEU A 28 -38.93 -7.64 9.84
CA LEU A 28 -39.67 -7.42 8.60
C LEU A 28 -39.43 -8.55 7.59
N LEU A 29 -38.17 -8.97 7.43
CA LEU A 29 -37.82 -10.12 6.58
C LEU A 29 -38.48 -11.41 7.09
N HIS A 30 -38.49 -11.63 8.41
CA HIS A 30 -39.10 -12.81 9.02
C HIS A 30 -40.60 -12.90 8.71
N VAL A 31 -41.34 -11.84 8.99
CA VAL A 31 -42.80 -11.81 8.78
C VAL A 31 -43.14 -11.91 7.29
N ALA A 32 -42.34 -11.27 6.42
CA ALA A 32 -42.50 -11.41 4.98
C ALA A 32 -42.26 -12.85 4.51
N ALA A 33 -41.23 -13.52 5.01
CA ALA A 33 -40.94 -14.91 4.67
C ALA A 33 -42.02 -15.88 5.17
N MET A 34 -42.61 -15.65 6.35
CA MET A 34 -43.69 -16.50 6.89
C MET A 34 -44.99 -16.36 6.08
N ARG A 35 -45.33 -15.16 5.60
CA ARG A 35 -46.52 -14.92 4.77
C ARG A 35 -46.38 -15.41 3.33
N GLY A 36 -45.14 -15.55 2.85
CA GLY A 36 -44.83 -16.01 1.50
C GLY A 36 -44.84 -14.89 0.45
N PRO A 37 -44.11 -15.06 -0.66
CA PRO A 37 -43.90 -14.01 -1.68
C PRO A 37 -45.16 -13.64 -2.49
N GLU A 38 -46.19 -14.50 -2.46
CA GLU A 38 -47.46 -14.28 -3.17
C GLU A 38 -48.38 -13.29 -2.47
N ASP A 39 -48.21 -13.06 -1.16
CA ASP A 39 -49.03 -12.11 -0.41
C ASP A 39 -48.60 -10.65 -0.68
N ALA A 40 -49.58 -9.78 -0.98
CA ALA A 40 -49.36 -8.35 -1.19
C ALA A 40 -48.76 -7.67 0.06
N TRP A 41 -49.12 -8.12 1.26
CA TRP A 41 -48.54 -7.60 2.49
C TRP A 41 -47.08 -8.01 2.66
N ALA A 42 -46.71 -9.23 2.27
CA ALA A 42 -45.31 -9.66 2.30
C ALA A 42 -44.44 -8.81 1.38
N ARG A 43 -44.95 -8.44 0.20
CA ARG A 43 -44.30 -7.49 -0.72
C ARG A 43 -44.14 -6.12 -0.07
N GLY A 44 -45.17 -5.58 0.59
CA GLY A 44 -45.06 -4.31 1.33
C GLY A 44 -43.99 -4.34 2.43
N LEU A 45 -43.91 -5.45 3.18
CA LEU A 45 -42.90 -5.66 4.22
C LEU A 45 -41.48 -5.80 3.64
N MET A 46 -41.34 -6.48 2.50
CA MET A 46 -40.06 -6.56 1.79
C MET A 46 -39.59 -5.20 1.28
N LEU A 47 -40.50 -4.34 0.80
CA LEU A 47 -40.14 -2.98 0.39
C LEU A 47 -39.58 -2.18 1.58
N ALA A 48 -40.21 -2.28 2.76
CA ALA A 48 -39.71 -1.67 3.98
C ALA A 48 -38.33 -2.26 4.38
N HIS A 49 -38.15 -3.58 4.26
CA HIS A 49 -36.87 -4.25 4.48
C HIS A 49 -35.77 -3.73 3.54
N PHE A 50 -36.03 -3.63 2.23
CA PHE A 50 -35.07 -3.10 1.26
C PHE A 50 -34.70 -1.64 1.56
N GLY A 51 -35.67 -0.80 1.95
CA GLY A 51 -35.41 0.58 2.36
C GLY A 51 -34.50 0.68 3.59
N LEU A 52 -34.76 -0.13 4.61
CA LEU A 52 -33.91 -0.24 5.81
C LEU A 52 -32.52 -0.79 5.46
N PHE A 53 -32.43 -1.74 4.54
CA PHE A 53 -31.16 -2.31 4.10
C PHE A 53 -30.28 -1.29 3.39
N ILE A 54 -30.84 -0.46 2.49
CA ILE A 54 -30.11 0.63 1.82
C ILE A 54 -29.63 1.66 2.84
N MET A 55 -30.42 1.95 3.86
CA MET A 55 -30.01 2.86 4.95
C MET A 55 -28.91 2.26 5.84
N TRP A 56 -28.91 0.94 6.02
CA TRP A 56 -27.94 0.22 6.84
C TRP A 56 -26.58 0.02 6.16
N GLN A 57 -26.54 -0.16 4.84
CA GLN A 57 -25.30 -0.33 4.08
C GLN A 57 -24.71 1.01 3.63
N PRO A 58 -23.43 1.30 3.92
CA PRO A 58 -22.74 2.51 3.47
C PRO A 58 -22.31 2.42 1.99
N PHE A 59 -23.16 1.90 1.09
CA PHE A 59 -22.89 1.89 -0.35
C PHE A 59 -22.91 3.30 -0.95
N MET A 60 -23.68 4.21 -0.34
CA MET A 60 -23.70 5.62 -0.69
C MET A 60 -22.71 6.36 0.19
N GLN A 61 -21.51 6.63 -0.35
CA GLN A 61 -20.64 7.67 0.20
C GLN A 61 -21.49 8.94 0.32
N ALA A 62 -21.78 9.36 1.56
CA ALA A 62 -22.68 10.47 1.86
C ALA A 62 -22.23 11.82 1.25
N GLU A 63 -21.05 11.84 0.64
CA GLU A 63 -20.45 12.98 -0.06
C GLU A 63 -20.98 13.15 -1.50
N ARG A 64 -21.55 12.12 -2.13
CA ARG A 64 -22.19 12.25 -3.45
C ARG A 64 -23.69 12.46 -3.29
N ARG A 65 -24.15 13.69 -3.58
CA ARG A 65 -25.58 14.00 -3.73
C ARG A 65 -26.17 13.09 -4.81
N LEU A 66 -27.12 12.26 -4.44
CA LEU A 66 -27.87 11.44 -5.40
C LEU A 66 -28.59 12.38 -6.37
N THR A 67 -28.37 12.19 -7.67
CA THR A 67 -29.17 12.89 -8.66
C THR A 67 -30.61 12.36 -8.60
N PRO A 68 -31.63 13.21 -8.85
CA PRO A 68 -33.03 12.78 -8.83
C PRO A 68 -33.29 11.63 -9.83
N SER A 69 -32.52 11.54 -10.92
CA SER A 69 -32.56 10.41 -11.85
C SER A 69 -32.04 9.10 -11.25
N GLN A 70 -30.99 9.13 -10.43
CA GLN A 70 -30.49 7.96 -9.71
C GLN A 70 -31.47 7.52 -8.62
N ALA A 71 -32.09 8.46 -7.91
CA ALA A 71 -33.13 8.15 -6.93
C ALA A 71 -34.35 7.48 -7.59
N LEU A 72 -34.82 8.02 -8.72
CA LEU A 72 -35.90 7.42 -9.50
C LEU A 72 -35.53 6.02 -10.02
N ALA A 73 -34.30 5.83 -10.50
CA ALA A 73 -33.82 4.53 -10.97
C ALA A 73 -33.79 3.49 -9.83
N ILE A 74 -33.34 3.87 -8.63
CA ILE A 74 -33.34 2.98 -7.46
C ILE A 74 -34.78 2.60 -7.07
N VAL A 75 -35.70 3.56 -7.06
CA VAL A 75 -37.12 3.29 -6.76
C VAL A 75 -37.74 2.38 -7.82
N ALA A 76 -37.46 2.61 -9.11
CA ALA A 76 -37.95 1.79 -10.21
C ALA A 76 -37.39 0.35 -10.14
N ILE A 77 -36.11 0.19 -9.84
CA ILE A 77 -35.48 -1.12 -9.65
C ILE A 77 -36.09 -1.82 -8.42
N GLY A 78 -36.28 -1.10 -7.31
CA GLY A 78 -36.90 -1.63 -6.10
C GLY A 78 -38.34 -2.11 -6.33
N LEU A 79 -39.14 -1.32 -7.05
CA LEU A 79 -40.50 -1.70 -7.45
C LEU A 79 -40.50 -2.89 -8.44
N GLY A 80 -39.55 -2.94 -9.36
CA GLY A 80 -39.37 -4.08 -10.27
C GLY A 80 -39.05 -5.38 -9.52
N ILE A 81 -38.09 -5.33 -8.59
CA ILE A 81 -37.73 -6.45 -7.71
C ILE A 81 -38.95 -6.91 -6.89
N LEU A 82 -39.78 -5.97 -6.44
CA LEU A 82 -41.01 -6.27 -5.69
C LEU A 82 -42.09 -6.93 -6.55
N TYR A 83 -42.21 -6.50 -7.81
CA TYR A 83 -43.16 -7.08 -8.77
C TYR A 83 -42.78 -8.51 -9.14
N PHE A 84 -41.50 -8.78 -9.34
CA PHE A 84 -40.95 -10.11 -9.63
C PHE A 84 -40.59 -10.92 -8.38
N LEU A 85 -41.06 -10.50 -7.19
CA LEU A 85 -40.77 -11.21 -5.95
C LEU A 85 -41.39 -12.60 -5.98
N ASN A 86 -40.55 -13.61 -6.15
CA ASN A 86 -40.89 -15.02 -6.07
C ASN A 86 -39.97 -15.72 -5.04
N GLY A 87 -40.23 -16.99 -4.76
CA GLY A 87 -39.43 -17.77 -3.82
C GLY A 87 -37.94 -17.86 -4.20
N TRP A 88 -37.62 -17.92 -5.50
CA TRP A 88 -36.24 -17.90 -6.01
C TRP A 88 -35.52 -16.59 -5.67
N LEU A 89 -36.17 -15.45 -5.91
CA LEU A 89 -35.61 -14.13 -5.65
C LEU A 89 -35.45 -13.90 -4.15
N LEU A 90 -36.39 -14.39 -3.33
CA LEU A 90 -36.28 -14.35 -1.87
C LEU A 90 -35.10 -15.20 -1.37
N ALA A 91 -34.94 -16.43 -1.88
CA ALA A 91 -33.83 -17.31 -1.54
C ALA A 91 -32.48 -16.70 -1.96
N LEU A 92 -32.41 -16.12 -3.17
CA LEU A 92 -31.24 -15.40 -3.66
C LEU A 92 -30.92 -14.20 -2.77
N TRP A 93 -31.92 -13.37 -2.45
CA TRP A 93 -31.76 -12.20 -1.60
C TRP A 93 -31.23 -12.56 -0.21
N VAL A 94 -31.83 -13.56 0.45
CA VAL A 94 -31.37 -14.02 1.76
C VAL A 94 -29.97 -14.62 1.69
N SER A 95 -29.60 -15.30 0.60
CA SER A 95 -28.24 -15.79 0.38
C SER A 95 -27.23 -14.64 0.25
N VAL A 96 -27.55 -13.60 -0.54
CA VAL A 96 -26.72 -12.40 -0.69
C VAL A 96 -26.59 -11.69 0.66
N PHE A 97 -27.69 -11.52 1.38
CA PHE A 97 -27.70 -10.85 2.67
C PHE A 97 -26.89 -11.63 3.71
N ALA A 98 -27.03 -12.96 3.76
CA ALA A 98 -26.20 -13.83 4.60
C ALA A 98 -24.72 -13.74 4.23
N GLY A 99 -24.37 -13.64 2.95
CA GLY A 99 -22.99 -13.41 2.50
C GLY A 99 -22.44 -12.07 3.00
N ILE A 100 -23.17 -10.97 2.81
CA ILE A 100 -22.76 -9.63 3.26
C ILE A 100 -22.56 -9.59 4.78
N VAL A 101 -23.49 -10.17 5.55
CA VAL A 101 -23.38 -10.24 7.00
C VAL A 101 -22.25 -11.18 7.44
N GLY A 102 -22.10 -12.32 6.76
CA GLY A 102 -21.05 -13.30 7.03
C GLY A 102 -19.64 -12.75 6.77
N GLY A 103 -19.45 -11.94 5.73
CA GLY A 103 -18.18 -11.26 5.47
C GLY A 103 -17.76 -10.31 6.58
N LYS A 104 -18.72 -9.72 7.31
CA LYS A 104 -18.46 -8.86 8.47
C LYS A 104 -18.01 -9.65 9.71
N VAL A 105 -18.34 -10.93 9.84
CA VAL A 105 -18.00 -11.76 11.03
C VAL A 105 -16.49 -11.90 11.22
N PHE A 106 -15.72 -12.00 10.14
CA PHE A 106 -14.28 -12.30 10.18
C PHE A 106 -13.40 -11.05 10.36
N LEU A 107 -13.96 -9.85 10.24
CA LEU A 107 -13.24 -8.58 10.34
C LEU A 107 -13.25 -7.99 11.75
N PHE A 108 -14.29 -8.24 12.55
CA PHE A 108 -14.43 -7.62 13.86
C PHE A 108 -13.64 -8.35 14.94
N GLN A 109 -12.68 -7.65 15.55
CA GLN A 109 -11.91 -8.13 16.71
C GLN A 109 -12.76 -8.16 18.00
N ALA A 110 -13.82 -7.36 18.08
CA ALA A 110 -14.72 -7.29 19.23
C ALA A 110 -15.55 -8.57 19.40
N ARG A 111 -15.35 -9.26 20.52
CA ARG A 111 -15.95 -10.58 20.82
C ARG A 111 -17.48 -10.59 20.79
N TRP A 112 -18.14 -9.52 21.23
CA TRP A 112 -19.60 -9.46 21.30
C TRP A 112 -20.23 -9.09 19.97
N LEU A 113 -19.61 -8.18 19.22
CA LEU A 113 -20.07 -7.84 17.87
C LEU A 113 -19.94 -9.03 16.92
N ARG A 114 -18.85 -9.80 17.03
CA ARG A 114 -18.69 -11.07 16.30
C ARG A 114 -19.79 -12.07 16.64
N ARG A 115 -20.12 -12.24 17.93
CA ARG A 115 -21.22 -13.12 18.37
C ARG A 115 -22.56 -12.66 17.82
N PHE A 116 -22.84 -11.36 17.81
CA PHE A 116 -24.06 -10.80 17.23
C PHE A 116 -24.21 -11.21 15.77
N TYR A 117 -23.20 -10.96 14.93
CA TYR A 117 -23.25 -11.32 13.52
C TYR A 117 -23.27 -12.83 13.27
N LEU A 118 -22.66 -13.65 14.14
CA LEU A 118 -22.78 -15.11 14.08
C LEU A 118 -24.22 -15.59 14.32
N VAL A 119 -24.92 -15.00 15.30
CA VAL A 119 -26.33 -15.32 15.56
C VAL A 119 -27.20 -14.89 14.38
N VAL A 120 -26.88 -13.75 13.74
CA VAL A 120 -27.58 -13.30 12.53
C VAL A 120 -27.35 -14.24 11.35
N LEU A 121 -26.10 -14.65 11.12
CA LEU A 121 -25.76 -15.61 10.08
C LEU A 121 -26.49 -16.94 10.31
N LEU A 122 -26.49 -17.45 11.55
CA LEU A 122 -27.23 -18.65 11.93
C LEU A 122 -28.73 -18.50 11.63
N TYR A 123 -29.33 -17.37 12.00
CA TYR A 123 -30.73 -17.07 11.70
C TYR A 123 -31.01 -17.07 10.19
N LEU A 124 -30.21 -16.36 9.39
CA LEU A 124 -30.43 -16.24 7.95
C LEU A 124 -30.24 -17.57 7.22
N THR A 125 -29.20 -18.33 7.57
CA THR A 125 -28.98 -19.67 7.00
C THR A 125 -30.09 -20.64 7.41
N SER A 126 -30.56 -20.58 8.66
CA SER A 126 -31.67 -21.41 9.12
C SER A 126 -32.98 -21.04 8.42
N LEU A 127 -33.29 -19.74 8.31
CA LEU A 127 -34.46 -19.26 7.58
C LEU A 127 -34.44 -19.68 6.12
N LEU A 128 -33.27 -19.60 5.46
CA LEU A 128 -33.09 -20.01 4.08
C LEU A 128 -33.36 -21.52 3.91
N LEU A 129 -32.66 -22.37 4.67
CA LEU A 129 -32.67 -23.82 4.47
C LEU A 129 -33.91 -24.50 5.05
N ILE A 130 -34.43 -24.04 6.20
CA ILE A 130 -35.52 -24.74 6.88
C ILE A 130 -36.90 -24.23 6.42
N TRP A 131 -36.99 -22.97 6.02
CA TRP A 131 -38.28 -22.35 5.67
C TRP A 131 -38.36 -21.95 4.19
N ILE A 132 -37.53 -21.02 3.73
CA ILE A 132 -37.67 -20.40 2.40
C ILE A 132 -37.53 -21.44 1.29
N VAL A 133 -36.49 -22.27 1.33
CA VAL A 133 -36.23 -23.26 0.29
C VAL A 133 -37.34 -24.34 0.26
N PRO A 134 -37.72 -24.97 1.38
CA PRO A 134 -38.81 -25.95 1.37
C PRO A 134 -40.14 -25.37 0.91
N THR A 135 -40.56 -24.21 1.44
CA THR A 135 -41.85 -23.60 1.09
C THR A 135 -41.91 -23.11 -0.35
N SER A 136 -40.79 -22.68 -0.92
CA SER A 136 -40.74 -22.14 -2.28
C SER A 136 -40.69 -23.22 -3.37
N PHE A 137 -40.12 -24.39 -3.07
CA PHE A 137 -39.79 -25.40 -4.08
C PHE A 137 -40.47 -26.75 -3.87
N ILE A 138 -41.06 -27.01 -2.70
CA ILE A 138 -41.72 -28.28 -2.37
C ILE A 138 -43.23 -28.05 -2.30
N THR A 139 -43.99 -28.85 -3.04
CA THR A 139 -45.46 -28.80 -3.07
C THR A 139 -46.13 -29.60 -1.94
N VAL A 140 -45.33 -30.32 -1.14
CA VAL A 140 -45.78 -31.11 0.01
C VAL A 140 -45.75 -30.23 1.27
N PRO A 141 -46.82 -30.24 2.09
CA PRO A 141 -46.84 -29.49 3.33
C PRO A 141 -45.73 -29.95 4.28
N LEU A 142 -45.06 -28.98 4.89
CA LEU A 142 -44.01 -29.22 5.89
C LEU A 142 -44.62 -29.85 7.15
N PRO A 143 -43.88 -30.73 7.87
CA PRO A 143 -44.31 -31.23 9.17
C PRO A 143 -44.63 -30.08 10.14
N ASP A 144 -45.65 -30.27 10.97
CA ASP A 144 -46.12 -29.25 11.92
C ASP A 144 -45.00 -28.77 12.85
N GLU A 145 -44.08 -29.65 13.24
CA GLU A 145 -42.89 -29.33 14.05
C GLU A 145 -42.02 -28.25 13.40
N VAL A 146 -41.80 -28.34 12.08
CA VAL A 146 -40.97 -27.37 11.34
C VAL A 146 -41.69 -26.04 11.21
N GLN A 147 -43.02 -26.07 11.06
CA GLN A 147 -43.84 -24.86 11.03
C GLN A 147 -43.81 -24.14 12.38
N VAL A 148 -43.96 -24.87 13.49
CA VAL A 148 -43.86 -24.32 14.85
C VAL A 148 -42.46 -23.76 15.11
N LEU A 149 -41.41 -24.47 14.71
CA LEU A 149 -40.03 -24.01 14.82
C LEU A 149 -39.79 -22.71 14.03
N ALA A 150 -40.33 -22.62 12.81
CA ALA A 150 -40.17 -21.43 11.98
C ALA A 150 -40.90 -20.21 12.54
N HIS A 151 -42.14 -20.39 13.01
CA HIS A 151 -42.98 -19.31 13.52
C HIS A 151 -42.59 -18.83 14.92
N TYR A 152 -42.18 -19.74 15.80
CA TYR A 152 -41.92 -19.42 17.21
C TYR A 152 -40.46 -19.61 17.61
N GLY A 153 -39.73 -20.54 17.00
CA GLY A 153 -38.33 -20.81 17.33
C GLY A 153 -37.36 -19.75 16.79
N PHE A 154 -37.48 -19.37 15.51
CA PHE A 154 -36.58 -18.37 14.93
C PHE A 154 -36.66 -16.98 15.57
N PRO A 155 -37.84 -16.45 15.95
CA PRO A 155 -37.92 -15.17 16.67
C PRO A 155 -37.17 -15.15 18.01
N VAL A 156 -36.96 -16.29 18.66
CA VAL A 156 -36.16 -16.38 19.90
C VAL A 156 -34.72 -15.91 19.65
N LEU A 157 -34.18 -16.11 18.44
CA LEU A 157 -32.85 -15.62 18.08
C LEU A 157 -32.77 -14.08 18.12
N PHE A 158 -33.88 -13.36 17.87
CA PHE A 158 -33.91 -11.90 18.02
C PHE A 158 -33.78 -11.47 19.48
N LEU A 159 -34.35 -12.23 20.42
CA LEU A 159 -34.17 -11.99 21.86
C LEU A 159 -32.71 -12.24 22.27
N VAL A 160 -32.10 -13.31 21.74
CA VAL A 160 -30.67 -13.57 21.94
C VAL A 160 -29.82 -12.43 21.39
N MET A 161 -30.13 -11.91 20.20
CA MET A 161 -29.44 -10.76 19.62
C MET A 161 -29.58 -9.49 20.48
N LEU A 162 -30.74 -9.26 21.10
CA LEU A 162 -30.98 -8.13 21.99
C LEU A 162 -30.20 -8.24 23.31
N ALA A 163 -30.00 -9.46 23.81
CA ALA A 163 -29.25 -9.73 25.04
C ALA A 163 -27.73 -9.55 24.90
N ILE A 164 -27.19 -9.45 23.68
CA ILE A 164 -25.75 -9.31 23.44
C ILE A 164 -25.30 -7.87 23.77
N PRO A 165 -24.27 -7.67 24.63
CA PRO A 165 -23.78 -6.35 25.03
C PRO A 165 -23.46 -5.43 23.85
N ALA A 166 -23.84 -4.16 23.99
CA ALA A 166 -23.52 -3.10 23.04
C ALA A 166 -22.11 -2.56 23.26
N GLU A 167 -21.13 -3.17 22.60
CA GLU A 167 -19.85 -2.50 22.35
C GLU A 167 -20.08 -1.49 21.23
N ALA A 168 -19.81 -0.21 21.51
CA ALA A 168 -19.79 0.84 20.50
C ALA A 168 -18.64 0.52 19.53
N ASP A 169 -18.99 0.27 18.29
CA ASP A 169 -18.01 0.16 17.20
C ASP A 169 -17.30 1.51 17.13
N VAL A 170 -16.01 1.56 17.48
CA VAL A 170 -15.19 2.76 17.29
C VAL A 170 -15.01 2.92 15.79
N ALA A 171 -16.02 3.51 15.16
CA ALA A 171 -16.16 3.65 13.73
C ALA A 171 -15.19 4.73 13.22
N GLU A 172 -13.90 4.41 13.16
CA GLU A 172 -12.91 5.19 12.41
C GLU A 172 -12.24 4.40 11.28
N THR A 173 -12.42 3.08 11.20
CA THR A 173 -11.92 2.32 10.05
C THR A 173 -13.02 2.18 9.00
N PRO A 174 -12.79 2.58 7.73
CA PRO A 174 -13.74 2.36 6.67
C PRO A 174 -14.15 0.88 6.65
N GLN A 175 -15.45 0.64 6.78
CA GLN A 175 -16.06 -0.69 6.88
C GLN A 175 -15.91 -1.42 5.53
N ILE A 176 -14.71 -1.92 5.25
CA ILE A 176 -14.44 -2.75 4.08
C ILE A 176 -15.05 -4.11 4.41
N VAL A 177 -16.22 -4.42 3.86
CA VAL A 177 -16.73 -5.79 3.86
C VAL A 177 -15.68 -6.67 3.20
N ASP A 178 -15.31 -7.78 3.84
CA ASP A 178 -14.38 -8.72 3.23
C ASP A 178 -15.12 -9.42 2.09
N PHE A 179 -14.92 -8.89 0.89
CA PHE A 179 -15.58 -9.35 -0.32
C PHE A 179 -15.29 -10.83 -0.58
N PHE A 180 -14.12 -11.32 -0.18
CA PHE A 180 -13.74 -12.71 -0.38
C PHE A 180 -14.58 -13.64 0.51
N TYR A 181 -14.65 -13.39 1.83
CA TYR A 181 -15.48 -14.22 2.72
C TYR A 181 -16.97 -14.05 2.42
N ALA A 182 -17.43 -12.84 2.08
CA ALA A 182 -18.81 -12.61 1.70
C ALA A 182 -19.20 -13.41 0.44
N ALA A 183 -18.36 -13.37 -0.60
CA ALA A 183 -18.56 -14.14 -1.82
C ALA A 183 -18.50 -15.65 -1.56
N LEU A 184 -17.56 -16.10 -0.71
CA LEU A 184 -17.42 -17.52 -0.37
C LEU A 184 -18.65 -18.06 0.37
N ILE A 185 -19.16 -17.34 1.38
CA ILE A 185 -20.37 -17.74 2.11
C ILE A 185 -21.59 -17.74 1.18
N PHE A 186 -21.72 -16.70 0.35
CA PHE A 186 -22.79 -16.62 -0.66
C PHE A 186 -22.74 -17.82 -1.62
N LEU A 187 -21.59 -18.09 -2.22
CA LEU A 187 -21.40 -19.22 -3.15
C LEU A 187 -21.66 -20.56 -2.46
N LEU A 188 -21.24 -20.71 -1.21
CA LEU A 188 -21.49 -21.91 -0.41
C LEU A 188 -22.99 -22.15 -0.20
N LEU A 189 -23.74 -21.11 0.18
CA LEU A 189 -25.19 -21.19 0.36
C LEU A 189 -25.90 -21.48 -0.97
N VAL A 190 -25.52 -20.80 -2.04
CA VAL A 190 -26.08 -21.02 -3.38
C VAL A 190 -25.80 -22.44 -3.86
N ALA A 191 -24.56 -22.93 -3.72
CA ALA A 191 -24.19 -24.30 -4.06
C ALA A 191 -24.93 -25.33 -3.20
N LEU A 192 -25.16 -25.06 -1.92
CA LEU A 192 -25.93 -25.92 -1.03
C LEU A 192 -27.40 -25.99 -1.44
N VAL A 193 -28.04 -24.85 -1.73
CA VAL A 193 -29.44 -24.79 -2.17
C VAL A 193 -29.62 -25.46 -3.54
N LEU A 194 -28.81 -25.09 -4.53
CA LEU A 194 -28.85 -25.70 -5.88
C LEU A 194 -28.49 -27.18 -5.85
N GLY A 195 -27.50 -27.57 -5.04
CA GLY A 195 -27.12 -28.96 -4.85
C GLY A 195 -28.25 -29.79 -4.26
N SER A 196 -28.95 -29.25 -3.25
CA SER A 196 -30.10 -29.92 -2.63
C SER A 196 -31.22 -30.10 -3.66
N PHE A 197 -31.51 -29.04 -4.42
CA PHE A 197 -32.51 -29.08 -5.49
C PHE A 197 -32.13 -30.07 -6.60
N ALA A 198 -30.86 -30.14 -6.99
CA ALA A 198 -30.36 -31.10 -7.98
C ALA A 198 -30.56 -32.54 -7.51
N PHE A 199 -30.27 -32.87 -6.25
CA PHE A 199 -30.53 -34.20 -5.70
C PHE A 199 -32.02 -34.54 -5.61
N MET A 200 -32.86 -33.57 -5.27
CA MET A 200 -34.31 -33.75 -5.29
C MET A 200 -34.82 -34.05 -6.70
N THR A 201 -34.35 -33.30 -7.70
CA THR A 201 -34.86 -33.38 -9.07
C THR A 201 -34.32 -34.61 -9.82
N VAL A 202 -33.04 -34.92 -9.65
CA VAL A 202 -32.36 -36.00 -10.39
C VAL A 202 -32.56 -37.37 -9.71
N ARG A 203 -32.51 -37.43 -8.37
CA ARG A 203 -32.61 -38.69 -7.62
C ARG A 203 -33.96 -38.90 -6.91
N GLY A 204 -34.88 -37.94 -6.98
CA GLY A 204 -36.18 -38.04 -6.31
C GLY A 204 -36.10 -38.11 -4.78
N LEU A 205 -35.00 -37.61 -4.19
CA LEU A 205 -34.79 -37.68 -2.75
C LEU A 205 -35.68 -36.67 -2.01
N GLN A 206 -36.07 -37.00 -0.78
CA GLN A 206 -36.71 -36.05 0.13
C GLN A 206 -35.74 -34.91 0.48
N TYR A 207 -36.27 -33.71 0.73
CA TYR A 207 -35.47 -32.50 0.95
C TYR A 207 -34.43 -32.64 2.06
N VAL A 208 -34.81 -33.21 3.22
CA VAL A 208 -33.89 -33.38 4.35
C VAL A 208 -32.70 -34.27 3.97
N THR A 209 -32.97 -35.35 3.25
CA THR A 209 -31.93 -36.27 2.75
C THR A 209 -31.06 -35.61 1.68
N ALA A 210 -31.66 -34.85 0.76
CA ALA A 210 -30.94 -34.11 -0.27
C ALA A 210 -30.01 -33.04 0.33
N LEU A 211 -30.52 -32.25 1.29
CA LEU A 211 -29.75 -31.25 2.03
C LEU A 211 -28.58 -31.88 2.78
N SER A 212 -28.82 -33.01 3.45
CA SER A 212 -27.79 -33.76 4.17
C SER A 212 -26.68 -34.23 3.22
N TYR A 213 -27.02 -34.78 2.06
CA TYR A 213 -26.02 -35.18 1.06
C TYR A 213 -25.25 -33.99 0.49
N SER A 214 -25.93 -32.89 0.15
CA SER A 214 -25.26 -31.67 -0.33
C SER A 214 -24.30 -31.11 0.71
N MET A 215 -24.71 -31.07 1.98
CA MET A 215 -23.87 -30.62 3.07
C MET A 215 -22.66 -31.54 3.30
N LEU A 216 -22.84 -32.87 3.24
CA LEU A 216 -21.75 -33.84 3.34
C LEU A 216 -20.77 -33.75 2.17
N ILE A 217 -21.26 -33.58 0.94
CA ILE A 217 -20.40 -33.43 -0.25
C ILE A 217 -19.61 -32.14 -0.16
N ILE A 218 -20.27 -31.02 0.15
CA ILE A 218 -19.60 -29.73 0.32
C ILE A 218 -18.57 -29.79 1.45
N ALA A 219 -18.93 -30.37 2.60
CA ALA A 219 -17.99 -30.58 3.70
C ALA A 219 -16.81 -31.46 3.29
N GLY A 220 -17.05 -32.56 2.55
CA GLY A 220 -16.01 -33.43 2.00
C GLY A 220 -15.07 -32.69 1.05
N VAL A 221 -15.61 -31.87 0.14
CA VAL A 221 -14.82 -31.03 -0.78
C VAL A 221 -14.00 -30.01 0.00
N LEU A 222 -14.59 -29.33 0.99
CA LEU A 222 -13.88 -28.37 1.84
C LEU A 222 -12.78 -29.04 2.67
N LEU A 223 -13.02 -30.25 3.18
CA LEU A 223 -12.01 -31.03 3.90
C LEU A 223 -10.88 -31.49 2.98
N LEU A 224 -11.19 -31.98 1.77
CA LEU A 224 -10.20 -32.33 0.77
C LEU A 224 -9.36 -31.12 0.37
N LEU A 225 -10.01 -29.96 0.17
CA LEU A 225 -9.32 -28.71 -0.15
C LEU A 225 -8.45 -28.25 1.01
N SER A 226 -8.95 -28.32 2.25
CA SER A 226 -8.19 -27.98 3.46
C SER A 226 -6.98 -28.90 3.64
N PHE A 227 -7.16 -30.20 3.43
CA PHE A 227 -6.08 -31.19 3.46
C PHE A 227 -5.04 -30.95 2.36
N ALA A 228 -5.49 -30.66 1.14
CA ALA A 228 -4.61 -30.33 0.02
C ALA A 228 -3.86 -29.00 0.23
N TRP A 229 -4.44 -28.06 0.98
CA TRP A 229 -3.83 -26.77 1.29
C TRP A 229 -2.65 -26.90 2.27
N ASN A 230 -2.78 -27.72 3.32
CA ASN A 230 -1.72 -27.89 4.33
C ASN A 230 -1.59 -29.36 4.80
N PRO A 231 -1.07 -30.26 3.94
CA PRO A 231 -0.92 -31.67 4.29
C PRO A 231 0.17 -31.82 5.35
N ARG A 232 -0.22 -32.21 6.56
CA ARG A 232 0.68 -32.41 7.72
C ARG A 232 1.68 -33.57 7.56
N ALA A 233 1.68 -34.26 6.42
CA ALA A 233 2.41 -35.50 6.16
C ALA A 233 3.75 -35.31 5.39
N GLY A 234 4.36 -34.11 5.42
CA GLY A 234 5.67 -33.86 4.80
C GLY A 234 5.64 -33.60 3.29
N PHE A 235 4.46 -33.59 2.66
CA PHE A 235 4.29 -33.08 1.30
C PHE A 235 4.17 -31.55 1.31
N ALA A 236 4.87 -30.88 0.42
CA ALA A 236 4.67 -29.47 0.16
C ALA A 236 3.35 -29.30 -0.60
N GLY A 237 2.26 -28.97 0.12
CA GLY A 237 0.90 -28.87 -0.44
C GLY A 237 0.71 -27.74 -1.47
N LEU A 238 -0.55 -27.50 -1.86
CA LEU A 238 -0.94 -26.39 -2.74
C LEU A 238 -0.47 -25.02 -2.23
N SER A 239 -0.34 -24.86 -0.91
CA SER A 239 0.22 -23.67 -0.27
C SER A 239 1.68 -23.40 -0.65
N MET A 240 2.51 -24.43 -0.89
CA MET A 240 3.88 -24.24 -1.37
C MET A 240 3.89 -23.80 -2.84
N TYR A 241 2.99 -24.30 -3.69
CA TYR A 241 2.87 -23.82 -5.07
C TYR A 241 2.37 -22.38 -5.14
N PHE A 242 1.39 -22.02 -4.30
CA PHE A 242 0.90 -20.64 -4.20
C PHE A 242 1.94 -19.71 -3.58
N SER A 243 2.65 -20.17 -2.55
CA SER A 243 3.78 -19.46 -1.95
C SER A 243 4.92 -19.31 -2.95
N ARG A 244 5.26 -20.35 -3.72
CA ARG A 244 6.25 -20.27 -4.81
C ARG A 244 5.77 -19.36 -5.92
N TYR A 245 4.48 -19.32 -6.24
CA TYR A 245 3.91 -18.38 -7.19
C TYR A 245 4.08 -16.94 -6.69
N LEU A 246 3.64 -16.64 -5.46
CA LEU A 246 3.79 -15.32 -4.84
C LEU A 246 5.26 -14.90 -4.65
N LEU A 247 6.12 -15.80 -4.16
CA LEU A 247 7.56 -15.58 -4.00
C LEU A 247 8.28 -15.50 -5.35
N SER A 248 7.84 -16.26 -6.36
CA SER A 248 8.40 -16.12 -7.71
C SER A 248 8.05 -14.79 -8.32
N VAL A 249 6.89 -14.21 -7.96
CA VAL A 249 6.52 -12.86 -8.37
C VAL A 249 7.29 -11.82 -7.54
N GLY A 250 7.36 -11.92 -6.21
CA GLY A 250 8.00 -10.90 -5.35
C GLY A 250 9.53 -10.93 -5.30
N LEU A 251 10.17 -12.08 -5.10
CA LEU A 251 11.62 -12.18 -4.81
C LEU A 251 12.54 -11.66 -5.92
N PRO A 252 12.23 -11.84 -7.23
CA PRO A 252 13.07 -11.26 -8.28
C PRO A 252 13.00 -9.73 -8.30
N PHE A 253 11.80 -9.15 -8.06
CA PHE A 253 11.63 -7.70 -7.99
C PHE A 253 12.32 -7.11 -6.76
N GLU A 254 12.18 -7.74 -5.59
CA GLU A 254 12.89 -7.32 -4.37
C GLU A 254 14.40 -7.34 -4.56
N ARG A 255 14.95 -8.40 -5.18
CA ARG A 255 16.38 -8.47 -5.49
C ARG A 255 16.83 -7.38 -6.44
N TRP A 256 16.02 -7.06 -7.44
CA TRP A 256 16.33 -5.95 -8.34
C TRP A 256 16.22 -4.59 -7.63
N LEU A 257 15.27 -4.40 -6.72
CA LEU A 257 15.16 -3.18 -5.91
C LEU A 257 16.34 -3.01 -4.96
N HIS A 258 16.81 -4.08 -4.31
CA HIS A 258 18.03 -4.06 -3.51
C HIS A 258 19.24 -3.69 -4.37
N PHE A 259 19.37 -4.30 -5.56
CA PHE A 259 20.41 -3.94 -6.53
C PHE A 259 20.32 -2.47 -6.96
N LEU A 260 19.12 -1.95 -7.21
CA LEU A 260 18.90 -0.55 -7.58
C LEU A 260 19.32 0.40 -6.45
N ALA A 261 18.96 0.07 -5.20
CA ALA A 261 19.33 0.86 -4.03
C ALA A 261 20.85 0.87 -3.82
N GLU A 262 21.51 -0.29 -3.91
CA GLU A 262 22.98 -0.41 -3.81
C GLU A 262 23.68 0.37 -4.94
N LEU A 263 23.22 0.19 -6.18
CA LEU A 263 23.74 0.92 -7.33
C LEU A 263 23.57 2.45 -7.17
N SER A 264 22.48 2.90 -6.56
CA SER A 264 22.25 4.31 -6.27
C SER A 264 23.24 4.88 -5.25
N GLN A 265 23.83 4.06 -4.39
CA GLN A 265 24.85 4.53 -3.44
C GLN A 265 26.24 4.56 -4.08
N LEU A 266 26.53 3.60 -4.96
CA LEU A 266 27.85 3.45 -5.58
C LEU A 266 28.06 4.41 -6.76
N GLU A 267 27.05 4.62 -7.61
CA GLU A 267 27.19 5.40 -8.84
C GLU A 267 26.69 6.85 -8.65
N THR A 268 27.59 7.79 -8.95
CA THR A 268 27.30 9.24 -8.84
C THR A 268 26.82 9.83 -10.16
N LYS A 269 27.14 9.20 -11.30
CA LYS A 269 26.74 9.70 -12.62
C LYS A 269 25.35 9.19 -13.00
N PRO A 270 24.38 10.08 -13.27
CA PRO A 270 22.98 9.68 -13.57
C PRO A 270 22.86 8.72 -14.76
N GLU A 271 23.58 8.98 -15.86
CA GLU A 271 23.49 8.18 -17.08
C GLU A 271 24.07 6.77 -16.90
N ARG A 272 25.19 6.64 -16.16
CA ARG A 272 25.75 5.32 -15.82
C ARG A 272 24.82 4.54 -14.91
N PHE A 273 24.25 5.20 -13.90
CA PHE A 273 23.26 4.61 -13.01
C PHE A 273 22.08 4.04 -13.80
N LEU A 274 21.51 4.82 -14.72
CA LEU A 274 20.37 4.38 -15.52
C LEU A 274 20.72 3.20 -16.43
N LYS A 275 21.87 3.26 -17.11
CA LYS A 275 22.34 2.19 -17.98
C LYS A 275 22.53 0.88 -17.21
N GLU A 276 23.19 0.91 -16.06
CA GLU A 276 23.45 -0.28 -15.25
C GLU A 276 22.17 -0.82 -14.59
N ALA A 277 21.26 0.05 -14.15
CA ALA A 277 19.96 -0.35 -13.64
C ALA A 277 19.11 -1.07 -14.71
N CYS A 278 19.11 -0.54 -15.94
CA CYS A 278 18.44 -1.14 -17.10
C CYS A 278 19.04 -2.50 -17.47
N VAL A 279 20.37 -2.61 -17.49
CA VAL A 279 21.05 -3.92 -17.67
C VAL A 279 20.67 -4.88 -16.54
N GLY A 280 20.56 -4.39 -15.30
CA GLY A 280 20.09 -5.15 -14.15
C GLY A 280 18.69 -5.76 -14.32
N LEU A 281 17.80 -5.13 -15.09
CA LEU A 281 16.46 -5.69 -15.38
C LEU A 281 16.53 -7.02 -16.13
N THR A 282 17.60 -7.28 -16.89
CA THR A 282 17.81 -8.58 -17.56
C THR A 282 18.00 -9.75 -16.60
N ARG A 283 18.30 -9.48 -15.33
CA ARG A 283 18.39 -10.50 -14.28
C ARG A 283 17.02 -11.04 -13.89
N LEU A 284 15.94 -10.33 -14.20
CA LEU A 284 14.57 -10.80 -13.97
C LEU A 284 14.23 -11.90 -14.98
N PRO A 285 13.65 -13.04 -14.55
CA PRO A 285 13.46 -14.21 -15.40
C PRO A 285 12.52 -13.97 -16.60
N TRP A 286 11.64 -12.98 -16.51
CA TRP A 286 10.66 -12.66 -17.56
C TRP A 286 11.19 -11.67 -18.60
N VAL A 287 12.25 -10.92 -18.27
CA VAL A 287 12.81 -9.88 -19.14
C VAL A 287 13.76 -10.52 -20.15
N SER A 288 13.53 -10.27 -21.43
CA SER A 288 14.47 -10.66 -22.49
C SER A 288 15.45 -9.53 -22.80
N GLY A 289 15.00 -8.28 -22.69
CA GLY A 289 15.76 -7.07 -22.99
C GLY A 289 14.87 -5.84 -22.93
N GLY A 290 15.34 -4.71 -23.46
CA GLY A 290 14.58 -3.48 -23.51
C GLY A 290 15.34 -2.35 -24.17
N PHE A 291 14.65 -1.23 -24.29
CA PHE A 291 15.17 0.03 -24.80
C PHE A 291 14.81 1.12 -23.79
N TRP A 292 15.77 1.98 -23.48
CA TRP A 292 15.54 3.15 -22.65
C TRP A 292 15.99 4.40 -23.40
N HIS A 293 15.28 5.50 -23.15
CA HIS A 293 15.59 6.80 -23.70
C HIS A 293 15.29 7.89 -22.68
N THR A 294 16.25 8.78 -22.50
CA THR A 294 16.15 10.03 -21.74
C THR A 294 16.27 11.21 -22.70
N ALA A 295 16.09 12.44 -22.21
CA ALA A 295 16.26 13.63 -23.03
C ALA A 295 17.69 13.79 -23.61
N GLY A 296 18.70 13.17 -22.98
CA GLY A 296 20.11 13.29 -23.35
C GLY A 296 20.71 12.05 -24.02
N GLU A 297 20.31 10.85 -23.58
CA GLU A 297 20.89 9.59 -24.04
C GLU A 297 19.82 8.53 -24.38
N SER A 298 20.23 7.52 -25.14
CA SER A 298 19.43 6.31 -25.36
C SER A 298 20.31 5.09 -25.35
N GLY A 299 19.72 3.94 -25.03
CA GLY A 299 20.43 2.69 -25.02
C GLY A 299 19.50 1.48 -25.08
N ASP A 300 20.04 0.39 -25.58
CA ASP A 300 19.40 -0.92 -25.58
C ASP A 300 20.07 -1.87 -24.60
N PHE A 301 19.33 -2.89 -24.17
CA PHE A 301 19.85 -3.97 -23.34
C PHE A 301 19.17 -5.30 -23.69
N GLY A 302 19.90 -6.40 -23.60
CA GLY A 302 19.35 -7.75 -23.81
C GLY A 302 18.90 -8.02 -25.24
N LYS A 303 17.84 -8.82 -25.40
CA LYS A 303 17.29 -9.27 -26.68
C LYS A 303 15.85 -8.79 -26.86
N VAL A 304 15.55 -8.31 -28.07
CA VAL A 304 14.19 -7.95 -28.50
C VAL A 304 13.31 -9.19 -28.54
N SER A 305 12.08 -9.07 -28.04
CA SER A 305 11.05 -10.12 -28.03
C SER A 305 9.72 -9.54 -28.50
N LYS A 306 8.78 -10.41 -28.88
CA LYS A 306 7.47 -10.02 -29.43
C LYS A 306 6.59 -9.29 -28.42
N ASN A 307 6.70 -9.61 -27.14
CA ASN A 307 5.88 -9.00 -26.09
C ASN A 307 6.66 -7.87 -25.42
N SER A 308 6.04 -6.70 -25.27
CA SER A 308 6.66 -5.54 -24.62
C SER A 308 5.72 -4.86 -23.64
N VAL A 309 6.30 -4.27 -22.59
CA VAL A 309 5.64 -3.32 -21.71
C VAL A 309 6.34 -1.98 -21.86
N GLU A 310 5.55 -0.93 -22.00
CA GLU A 310 6.04 0.44 -22.14
C GLU A 310 5.71 1.22 -20.88
N PHE A 311 6.74 1.86 -20.34
CA PHE A 311 6.64 2.86 -19.32
C PHE A 311 7.14 4.18 -19.89
N THR A 312 6.39 5.24 -19.68
CA THR A 312 6.75 6.58 -20.15
C THR A 312 6.43 7.57 -19.04
N ASN A 313 7.44 8.31 -18.62
CA ASN A 313 7.33 9.47 -17.76
C ASN A 313 8.00 10.68 -18.45
N GLN A 314 7.91 11.87 -17.87
CA GLN A 314 8.49 13.10 -18.41
C GLN A 314 10.01 13.01 -18.63
N GLU A 315 10.70 12.16 -17.87
CA GLU A 315 12.17 12.10 -17.84
C GLU A 315 12.74 10.82 -18.47
N ILE A 316 11.95 9.74 -18.54
CA ILE A 316 12.41 8.42 -19.04
C ILE A 316 11.30 7.73 -19.82
N HIS A 317 11.66 7.24 -21.00
CA HIS A 317 10.90 6.27 -21.77
C HIS A 317 11.59 4.91 -21.67
N LEU A 318 10.93 3.92 -21.10
CA LEU A 318 11.44 2.57 -20.93
C LEU A 318 10.50 1.56 -21.59
N ARG A 319 10.99 0.84 -22.58
CA ARG A 319 10.30 -0.29 -23.22
C ARG A 319 11.01 -1.58 -22.83
N VAL A 320 10.33 -2.47 -22.10
CA VAL A 320 10.88 -3.76 -21.66
C VAL A 320 10.28 -4.88 -22.49
N PHE A 321 11.13 -5.68 -23.12
CA PHE A 321 10.75 -6.89 -23.86
C PHE A 321 10.70 -8.10 -22.93
N THR A 322 9.67 -8.94 -23.11
CA THR A 322 9.43 -10.12 -22.30
C THR A 322 9.24 -11.38 -23.15
N ARG A 323 9.64 -12.54 -22.60
CA ARG A 323 9.60 -13.81 -23.32
C ARG A 323 8.17 -14.33 -23.55
N GLN A 324 7.25 -14.01 -22.65
CA GLN A 324 5.87 -14.48 -22.63
C GLN A 324 4.91 -13.30 -22.41
N PRO A 325 3.63 -13.39 -22.83
CA PRO A 325 2.65 -12.35 -22.54
C PRO A 325 2.45 -12.25 -21.02
N LEU A 326 2.47 -11.02 -20.50
CA LEU A 326 2.38 -10.75 -19.07
C LEU A 326 0.92 -10.68 -18.61
N SER A 327 0.65 -11.08 -17.36
CA SER A 327 -0.65 -10.88 -16.72
C SER A 327 -0.87 -9.40 -16.35
N PRO A 328 -2.13 -8.93 -16.21
CA PRO A 328 -2.42 -7.55 -15.81
C PRO A 328 -1.76 -7.12 -14.50
N SER A 329 -1.64 -8.05 -13.54
CA SER A 329 -0.92 -7.81 -12.28
C SER A 329 0.57 -7.58 -12.51
N LEU A 330 1.22 -8.35 -13.39
CA LEU A 330 2.65 -8.23 -13.65
C LEU A 330 2.97 -6.94 -14.42
N ILE A 331 2.08 -6.52 -15.34
CA ILE A 331 2.19 -5.23 -16.02
C ILE A 331 2.23 -4.09 -14.99
N TRP A 332 1.37 -4.12 -13.98
CA TRP A 332 1.39 -3.16 -12.87
C TRP A 332 2.73 -3.14 -12.11
N HIS A 333 3.31 -4.31 -11.84
CA HIS A 333 4.62 -4.38 -11.19
C HIS A 333 5.71 -3.77 -12.06
N PHE A 334 5.73 -4.04 -13.37
CA PHE A 334 6.69 -3.40 -14.29
C PHE A 334 6.52 -1.88 -14.34
N HIS A 335 5.27 -1.39 -14.29
CA HIS A 335 4.99 0.04 -14.20
C HIS A 335 5.61 0.64 -12.92
N LEU A 336 5.41 -0.03 -11.78
CA LEU A 336 5.99 0.41 -10.50
C LEU A 336 7.51 0.43 -10.52
N LEU A 337 8.16 -0.56 -11.12
CA LEU A 337 9.63 -0.57 -11.29
C LEU A 337 10.11 0.56 -12.18
N GLY A 338 9.42 0.81 -13.30
CA GLY A 338 9.71 1.94 -14.18
C GLY A 338 9.59 3.27 -13.44
N GLN A 339 8.54 3.42 -12.63
CA GLN A 339 8.34 4.61 -11.80
C GLN A 339 9.46 4.80 -10.78
N LEU A 340 9.81 3.75 -10.03
CA LEU A 340 10.89 3.81 -9.06
C LEU A 340 12.23 4.14 -9.73
N LEU A 341 12.55 3.51 -10.86
CA LEU A 341 13.74 3.82 -11.64
C LEU A 341 13.77 5.30 -12.06
N GLY A 342 12.62 5.82 -12.51
CA GLY A 342 12.42 7.23 -12.83
C GLY A 342 12.74 8.16 -11.65
N GLU A 343 12.18 7.89 -10.48
CA GLU A 343 12.40 8.70 -9.28
C GLU A 343 13.88 8.70 -8.85
N TYR A 344 14.54 7.54 -8.85
CA TYR A 344 15.96 7.46 -8.51
C TYR A 344 16.85 8.21 -9.52
N TYR A 345 16.54 8.11 -10.82
CA TYR A 345 17.27 8.85 -11.84
C TYR A 345 17.12 10.37 -11.70
N VAL A 346 15.90 10.86 -11.43
CA VAL A 346 15.65 12.28 -11.16
C VAL A 346 16.38 12.74 -9.90
N ALA A 347 16.38 11.92 -8.85
CA ALA A 347 17.15 12.21 -7.63
C ALA A 347 18.65 12.32 -7.93
N LYS A 348 19.20 11.43 -8.76
CA LYS A 348 20.62 11.47 -9.18
C LYS A 348 20.95 12.68 -10.04
N GLN A 349 20.07 13.07 -10.96
CA GLN A 349 20.26 14.32 -11.71
C GLN A 349 20.31 15.54 -10.79
N ARG A 350 19.42 15.61 -9.79
CA ARG A 350 19.40 16.70 -8.80
C ARG A 350 20.68 16.72 -7.96
N GLU A 351 21.12 15.56 -7.47
CA GLU A 351 22.37 15.42 -6.71
C GLU A 351 23.57 15.90 -7.52
N HIS A 352 23.70 15.44 -8.78
CA HIS A 352 24.79 15.83 -9.66
C HIS A 352 24.77 17.34 -9.96
N LYS A 353 23.60 17.93 -10.21
CA LYS A 353 23.46 19.37 -10.45
C LYS A 353 23.85 20.19 -9.22
N LEU A 354 23.46 19.76 -8.02
CA LEU A 354 23.86 20.40 -6.76
C LEU A 354 25.38 20.34 -6.56
N GLN A 355 26.00 19.17 -6.76
CA GLN A 355 27.46 19.02 -6.66
C GLN A 355 28.20 19.95 -7.63
N GLN A 356 27.74 20.06 -8.88
CA GLN A 356 28.31 20.98 -9.86
C GLN A 356 28.18 22.45 -9.45
N GLN A 357 27.01 22.85 -8.92
CA GLN A 357 26.79 24.22 -8.45
C GLN A 357 27.68 24.56 -7.25
N THR A 358 27.77 23.66 -6.26
CA THR A 358 28.65 23.83 -5.10
C THR A 358 30.11 23.92 -5.52
N TYR A 359 30.55 23.08 -6.46
CA TYR A 359 31.90 23.15 -7.01
C TYR A 359 32.18 24.52 -7.67
N VAL A 360 31.30 24.96 -8.57
CA VAL A 360 31.46 26.25 -9.25
C VAL A 360 31.45 27.41 -8.26
N GLN A 361 30.57 27.39 -7.26
CA GLN A 361 30.54 28.40 -6.20
C GLN A 361 31.84 28.39 -5.37
N ALA A 362 32.34 27.22 -4.98
CA ALA A 362 33.59 27.10 -4.23
C ALA A 362 34.79 27.63 -5.03
N VAL A 363 34.85 27.37 -6.35
CA VAL A 363 35.87 27.94 -7.23
C VAL A 363 35.74 29.46 -7.31
N HIS A 364 34.52 30.01 -7.45
CA HIS A 364 34.30 31.45 -7.48
C HIS A 364 34.66 32.14 -6.16
N GLU A 365 34.27 31.58 -5.01
CA GLU A 365 34.62 32.13 -3.69
C GLU A 365 36.13 32.08 -3.43
N THR A 366 36.78 30.99 -3.81
CA THR A 366 38.24 30.84 -3.70
C THR A 366 38.94 31.84 -4.61
N GLY A 367 38.49 31.98 -5.86
CA GLY A 367 39.00 32.96 -6.81
C GLY A 367 38.81 34.40 -6.32
N ALA A 368 37.66 34.74 -5.75
CA ALA A 368 37.39 36.07 -5.19
C ALA A 368 38.28 36.37 -3.98
N ARG A 369 38.39 35.42 -3.03
CA ARG A 369 39.30 35.54 -1.87
C ARG A 369 40.75 35.69 -2.31
N MET A 370 41.19 34.89 -3.27
CA MET A 370 42.54 34.96 -3.82
C MET A 370 42.81 36.31 -4.50
N THR A 371 41.88 36.81 -5.31
CA THR A 371 42.01 38.10 -5.98
C THR A 371 42.17 39.25 -4.97
N HIS A 372 41.42 39.18 -3.87
CA HIS A 372 41.55 40.12 -2.75
C HIS A 372 42.94 40.02 -2.08
N ASP A 373 43.43 38.81 -1.81
CA ASP A 373 44.74 38.59 -1.21
C ASP A 373 45.88 39.12 -2.11
N VAL A 374 45.82 38.87 -3.42
CA VAL A 374 46.78 39.41 -4.41
C VAL A 374 46.74 40.93 -4.47
N LYS A 375 45.55 41.55 -4.47
CA LYS A 375 45.41 43.01 -4.45
C LYS A 375 46.05 43.61 -3.19
N ASN A 376 45.82 42.99 -2.03
CA ASN A 376 46.39 43.47 -0.77
C ASN A 376 47.92 43.37 -0.74
N LEU A 377 48.48 42.32 -1.35
CA LEU A 377 49.92 42.18 -1.52
C LEU A 377 50.49 43.28 -2.43
N LEU A 378 49.88 43.53 -3.59
CA LEU A 378 50.30 44.59 -4.49
C LEU A 378 50.20 45.98 -3.85
N GLN A 379 49.14 46.24 -3.09
CA GLN A 379 48.99 47.50 -2.34
C GLN A 379 50.09 47.65 -1.28
N SER A 380 50.38 46.58 -0.51
CA SER A 380 51.43 46.60 0.51
C SER A 380 52.81 46.85 -0.11
N LEU A 381 53.07 46.24 -1.27
CA LEU A 381 54.33 46.41 -2.00
C LEU A 381 54.45 47.81 -2.60
N ASN A 382 53.39 48.36 -3.17
CA ASN A 382 53.37 49.75 -3.67
C ASN A 382 53.59 50.77 -2.53
N VAL A 383 53.03 50.54 -1.34
CA VAL A 383 53.26 51.38 -0.17
C VAL A 383 54.72 51.31 0.28
N LEU A 384 55.35 50.13 0.26
CA LEU A 384 56.77 49.98 0.57
C LEU A 384 57.67 50.65 -0.48
N CYS A 385 57.36 50.51 -1.78
CA CYS A 385 58.10 51.19 -2.83
C CYS A 385 57.97 52.73 -2.72
N ALA A 386 56.77 53.25 -2.49
CA ALA A 386 56.54 54.68 -2.30
C ALA A 386 57.20 55.24 -1.03
N ALA A 387 57.31 54.42 0.03
CA ALA A 387 58.05 54.79 1.24
C ALA A 387 59.57 54.77 1.02
N ALA A 388 60.08 53.86 0.19
CA ALA A 388 61.50 53.79 -0.16
C ALA A 388 61.95 54.90 -1.13
N GLU A 389 61.05 55.42 -1.99
CA GLU A 389 61.32 56.56 -2.88
C GLU A 389 61.32 57.92 -2.15
N ARG A 390 60.78 57.99 -0.93
CA ARG A 390 60.85 59.19 -0.08
C ARG A 390 62.20 59.26 0.63
N ASP A 391 63.24 59.66 -0.10
CA ASP A 391 64.54 60.03 0.47
C ASP A 391 64.39 61.28 1.37
N THR A 392 64.40 61.11 2.70
CA THR A 392 64.71 62.20 3.64
C THR A 392 65.42 61.63 4.88
N PRO A 393 66.66 62.04 5.19
CA PRO A 393 67.38 61.59 6.38
C PRO A 393 66.86 62.36 7.60
N PRO A 394 66.23 61.69 8.59
CA PRO A 394 66.97 60.92 9.60
C PRO A 394 66.30 59.57 10.00
N ASP A 395 65.51 58.94 9.13
CA ASP A 395 64.75 57.72 9.46
C ASP A 395 65.19 56.46 8.67
N ALA A 396 66.43 56.42 8.17
CA ALA A 396 66.99 55.24 7.49
C ALA A 396 66.93 53.96 8.36
N THR A 397 67.00 54.13 9.69
CA THR A 397 66.82 53.06 10.68
C THR A 397 65.36 52.61 10.82
N GLU A 398 64.38 53.52 10.73
CA GLU A 398 62.96 53.12 10.75
C GLU A 398 62.56 52.44 9.45
N LEU A 399 62.94 52.98 8.28
CA LEU A 399 62.66 52.38 6.98
C LEU A 399 63.26 50.98 6.84
N SER A 400 64.52 50.80 7.26
CA SER A 400 65.18 49.49 7.25
C SER A 400 64.54 48.50 8.24
N SER A 401 64.05 48.96 9.39
CA SER A 401 63.29 48.12 10.33
C SER A 401 61.91 47.70 9.78
N LEU A 402 61.25 48.60 9.04
CA LEU A 402 59.95 48.39 8.41
C LEU A 402 60.08 47.40 7.23
N MET A 403 61.13 47.55 6.42
CA MET A 403 61.49 46.58 5.37
C MET A 403 61.82 45.21 5.96
N ARG A 404 62.63 45.14 7.04
CA ARG A 404 62.96 43.88 7.73
C ARG A 404 61.73 43.16 8.28
N ARG A 405 60.66 43.89 8.62
CA ARG A 405 59.42 43.31 9.15
C ARG A 405 58.42 42.95 8.05
N GLN A 406 58.28 43.76 7.01
CA GLN A 406 57.24 43.60 5.99
C GLN A 406 57.63 42.69 4.84
N LEU A 407 58.92 42.66 4.42
CA LEU A 407 59.37 41.73 3.36
C LEU A 407 59.11 40.26 3.70
N PRO A 408 59.47 39.75 4.90
CA PRO A 408 59.17 38.38 5.28
C PRO A 408 57.66 38.09 5.32
N ALA A 409 56.85 39.04 5.76
CA ALA A 409 55.39 38.90 5.82
C ALA A 409 54.76 38.84 4.42
N ILE A 410 55.29 39.62 3.47
CA ILE A 410 54.90 39.57 2.06
C ILE A 410 55.33 38.24 1.45
N THR A 411 56.58 37.79 1.66
CA THR A 411 57.05 36.47 1.18
C THR A 411 56.18 35.35 1.73
N GLN A 412 55.84 35.37 3.02
CA GLN A 412 55.00 34.35 3.65
C GLN A 412 53.58 34.35 3.10
N ARG A 413 52.96 35.52 2.89
CA ARG A 413 51.62 35.62 2.29
C ARG A 413 51.61 35.22 0.81
N LEU A 414 52.65 35.55 0.07
CA LEU A 414 52.80 35.17 -1.33
C LEU A 414 53.01 33.66 -1.47
N GLN A 415 53.81 33.06 -0.57
CA GLN A 415 53.94 31.61 -0.43
C GLN A 415 52.60 30.96 -0.11
N GLN A 416 51.86 31.45 0.89
CA GLN A 416 50.54 30.92 1.24
C GLN A 416 49.51 31.05 0.10
N THR A 417 49.59 32.12 -0.69
CA THR A 417 48.71 32.32 -1.85
C THR A 417 49.09 31.38 -3.00
N LEU A 418 50.39 31.11 -3.18
CA LEU A 418 50.91 30.13 -4.13
C LEU A 418 50.55 28.69 -3.73
N ASP A 419 50.65 28.36 -2.45
CA ASP A 419 50.29 27.04 -1.91
C ASP A 419 48.78 26.78 -2.07
N LYS A 420 47.93 27.81 -1.95
CA LYS A 420 46.48 27.71 -2.24
C LYS A 420 46.16 27.53 -3.74
N LEU A 421 47.06 27.97 -4.62
CA LEU A 421 46.94 27.82 -6.08
C LEU A 421 47.40 26.45 -6.56
N GLN A 422 48.36 25.84 -5.86
CA GLN A 422 48.75 24.47 -6.13
C GLN A 422 47.58 23.54 -5.79
N LYS A 423 47.15 22.74 -6.78
CA LYS A 423 46.17 21.68 -6.55
C LYS A 423 46.67 20.80 -5.39
N PRO A 424 45.83 20.47 -4.40
CA PRO A 424 46.19 19.42 -3.45
C PRO A 424 46.33 18.13 -4.27
N ASP A 425 47.54 17.56 -4.29
CA ASP A 425 47.79 16.27 -4.92
C ASP A 425 47.00 15.19 -4.17
N THR A 426 45.82 14.86 -4.69
CA THR A 426 45.00 13.74 -4.21
C THR A 426 45.70 12.40 -4.39
N SER A 427 46.82 12.36 -5.11
CA SER A 427 47.62 11.15 -5.34
C SER A 427 48.51 10.74 -4.14
N ASN A 428 48.61 11.57 -3.10
CA ASN A 428 49.43 11.32 -1.92
C ASN A 428 48.61 11.23 -0.63
N ALA A 429 47.38 10.71 -0.70
CA ALA A 429 46.65 10.28 0.48
C ALA A 429 47.44 9.14 1.15
N ARG A 430 48.25 9.48 2.16
CA ARG A 430 48.98 8.50 2.96
C ARG A 430 47.99 7.90 3.95
N PHE A 431 47.66 6.62 3.75
CA PHE A 431 47.01 5.83 4.77
C PHE A 431 47.91 5.80 6.00
N VAL A 432 47.41 6.31 7.12
CA VAL A 432 48.08 6.22 8.42
C VAL A 432 47.35 5.18 9.25
N GLN A 433 48.10 4.43 10.08
CA GLN A 433 47.47 3.53 11.04
C GLN A 433 46.53 4.34 11.95
N ALA A 434 45.28 3.90 12.02
CA ALA A 434 44.22 4.64 12.71
C ALA A 434 44.57 4.91 14.17
N LYS A 435 45.31 3.99 14.80
CA LYS A 435 45.82 4.13 16.17
C LYS A 435 46.83 5.28 16.29
N ALA A 436 47.78 5.39 15.37
CA ALA A 436 48.77 6.46 15.39
C ALA A 436 48.14 7.84 15.12
N TRP A 437 47.14 7.89 14.24
CA TRP A 437 46.36 9.11 14.00
C TRP A 437 45.56 9.51 15.26
N CYS A 438 44.86 8.55 15.86
CA CYS A 438 44.04 8.80 17.04
C CYS A 438 44.87 9.23 18.27
N GLU A 439 46.04 8.63 18.48
CA GLU A 439 46.98 9.05 19.52
C GLU A 439 47.53 10.46 19.26
N GLY A 440 47.78 10.83 18.01
CA GLY A 440 48.16 12.19 17.64
C GLY A 440 47.04 13.20 17.93
N LEU A 441 45.80 12.82 17.61
CA LEU A 441 44.61 13.63 17.88
C LEU A 441 44.44 13.84 19.39
N GLN A 442 44.49 12.78 20.20
CA GLN A 442 44.41 12.87 21.66
C GLN A 442 45.50 13.78 22.25
N ARG A 443 46.74 13.67 21.76
CA ARG A 443 47.84 14.56 22.21
C ARG A 443 47.58 16.02 21.87
N SER A 444 47.03 16.32 20.68
CA SER A 444 46.72 17.70 20.29
C SER A 444 45.58 18.34 21.10
N TYR A 445 44.72 17.52 21.72
CA TYR A 445 43.58 17.99 22.54
C TYR A 445 43.80 17.75 24.04
N ALA A 446 45.00 17.35 24.46
CA ALA A 446 45.34 17.05 25.85
C ALA A 446 45.09 18.24 26.81
N ASP A 447 45.30 19.47 26.34
CA ASP A 447 45.09 20.69 27.14
C ASP A 447 43.66 21.26 27.06
N ARG A 448 42.73 20.59 26.36
CA ARG A 448 41.38 21.12 26.10
C ARG A 448 40.25 20.39 26.84
N GLY A 449 40.58 19.46 27.74
CA GLY A 449 39.57 18.77 28.58
C GLY A 449 38.55 17.95 27.80
N VAL A 450 38.93 17.42 26.63
CA VAL A 450 38.08 16.58 25.78
C VAL A 450 38.38 15.11 26.08
N GLU A 451 37.39 14.37 26.55
CA GLU A 451 37.50 12.92 26.74
C GLU A 451 37.13 12.18 25.45
N PHE A 452 38.01 11.30 24.99
CA PHE A 452 37.81 10.48 23.78
C PHE A 452 37.35 9.08 24.18
N ALA A 453 36.17 8.66 23.72
CA ALA A 453 35.71 7.28 23.81
C ALA A 453 35.87 6.60 22.45
N LEU A 454 36.60 5.49 22.41
CA LEU A 454 36.84 4.69 21.20
C LEU A 454 36.13 3.35 21.31
N GLU A 455 35.05 3.18 20.53
CA GLU A 455 34.28 1.92 20.50
C GLU A 455 34.81 0.90 19.49
N ALA A 456 35.47 1.33 18.40
CA ALA A 456 36.21 0.47 17.48
C ALA A 456 37.12 1.30 16.54
N LEU A 457 38.35 0.87 16.29
CA LEU A 457 39.28 1.45 15.29
C LEU A 457 39.47 0.43 14.16
N GLU A 458 39.24 0.84 12.91
CA GLU A 458 39.75 0.11 11.73
C GLU A 458 41.28 0.21 11.67
N GLU A 459 41.98 -0.73 11.02
CA GLU A 459 43.46 -0.78 11.02
C GLU A 459 44.12 0.43 10.34
N THR A 460 43.45 1.06 9.38
CA THR A 460 43.96 2.20 8.60
C THR A 460 42.87 3.23 8.37
N VAL A 461 43.24 4.51 8.41
CA VAL A 461 42.35 5.64 8.11
C VAL A 461 43.04 6.53 7.06
N MET A 462 42.28 6.95 6.05
CA MET A 462 42.76 7.95 5.09
C MET A 462 42.73 9.34 5.73
N LEU A 463 43.84 10.05 5.59
CA LEU A 463 43.96 11.47 5.92
C LEU A 463 43.69 12.34 4.70
#